data_AF-A0A328SQX0-F1
#
_entry.id   AF-A0A328SQX0-F1
#
_cell.length_a   1.000
_cell.length_b   1.000
_cell.length_c   1.000
_cell.angle_alpha   90.00
_cell.angle_beta   90.00
_cell.angle_gamma   90.00
#
_symmetry.space_group_name_H-M   'P 1'
#
loop_
_entity.id
_entity.type
_entity.pdbx_description
1 polymer ?
#
loop_
_entity_poly.entity_id
_entity_poly.type
_entity_poly.pdbx_seq_one_letter_code
_entity_poly.pdbx_strand_id
1 'polypeptide(L)'
;VYVIPFTSPKAISQNTKLTDGVNLNTVADESGSASNDVVKLALSSNASAVGDFHETEIGKNPGKTTIMCSQIPTYGSFQLAEDMSKLSLDTTMTYNVAGVAYDGAVEDVLNLNGTASVTPLVVVSGHGKVYSSAVDESYDQMLALLLVNHNLNPDDTYLKLANA
;
A
#
# COMPACT_ATOMS: atom_id res chain seq x y z
N VAL A 1 -0.79 15.06 -5.53
CA VAL A 1 -0.42 13.94 -4.63
C VAL A 1 -0.95 14.25 -3.24
N TYR A 2 -1.66 13.32 -2.62
CA TYR A 2 -2.07 13.40 -1.21
C TYR A 2 -1.25 12.39 -0.41
N VAL A 3 -0.80 12.76 0.79
CA VAL A 3 -0.05 11.87 1.69
C VAL A 3 -0.73 11.88 3.05
N ILE A 4 -1.15 10.70 3.52
CA ILE A 4 -1.69 10.49 4.85
C ILE A 4 -0.63 9.68 5.62
N PRO A 5 0.27 10.35 6.36
CA PRO A 5 1.38 9.65 7.01
C PRO A 5 0.91 8.71 8.13
N PHE A 6 -0.22 9.03 8.77
CA PHE A 6 -0.74 8.30 9.91
C PHE A 6 -2.27 8.18 9.81
N THR A 7 -2.76 6.99 9.44
CA THR A 7 -4.21 6.69 9.39
C THR A 7 -4.81 6.49 10.78
N SER A 8 -3.98 6.09 11.77
CA SER A 8 -4.36 6.04 13.19
C SER A 8 -3.29 6.61 14.11
N PRO A 9 -3.27 7.94 14.32
CA PRO A 9 -2.33 8.57 15.25
C PRO A 9 -2.38 7.94 16.65
N LYS A 10 -3.56 7.51 17.10
CA LYS A 10 -3.76 6.86 18.40
C LYS A 10 -3.04 5.51 18.48
N ALA A 11 -3.31 4.60 17.55
CA ALA A 11 -2.69 3.27 17.56
C ALA A 11 -1.17 3.36 17.42
N ILE A 12 -0.69 4.26 16.55
CA ILE A 12 0.74 4.53 16.36
C ILE A 12 1.38 5.04 17.67
N SER A 13 0.75 6.01 18.36
CA SER A 13 1.28 6.54 19.62
C SER A 13 1.37 5.50 20.75
N GLN A 14 0.60 4.42 20.62
CA GLN A 14 0.55 3.31 21.59
C GLN A 14 1.36 2.09 21.13
N ASN A 15 1.98 2.16 19.95
CA ASN A 15 2.67 1.05 19.29
C ASN A 15 1.77 -0.20 19.17
N THR A 16 0.51 0.00 18.79
CA THR A 16 -0.48 -1.07 18.61
C THR A 16 -0.92 -1.17 17.16
N LYS A 17 -1.25 -2.40 16.73
CA LYS A 17 -1.84 -2.64 15.41
C LYS A 17 -3.31 -2.20 15.34
N LEU A 18 -4.03 -2.31 16.47
CA LEU A 18 -5.47 -2.08 16.52
C LEU A 18 -5.78 -0.66 16.99
N THR A 19 -6.81 -0.06 16.39
CA THR A 19 -7.42 1.20 16.83
C THR A 19 -8.73 0.87 17.52
N ASP A 20 -8.80 1.11 18.83
CA ASP A 20 -9.99 0.79 19.64
C ASP A 20 -10.46 -0.67 19.48
N GLY A 21 -9.51 -1.59 19.38
CA GLY A 21 -9.76 -3.03 19.21
C GLY A 21 -10.04 -3.47 17.77
N VAL A 22 -10.08 -2.53 16.82
CA VAL A 22 -10.39 -2.80 15.41
C VAL A 22 -9.13 -2.75 14.55
N ASN A 23 -9.00 -3.70 13.62
CA ASN A 23 -7.97 -3.64 12.57
C ASN A 23 -8.49 -2.74 11.44
N LEU A 24 -7.83 -1.60 11.18
CA LEU A 24 -8.30 -0.67 10.16
C LEU A 24 -8.27 -1.26 8.74
N ASN A 25 -7.44 -2.27 8.50
CA ASN A 25 -7.39 -2.97 7.21
C ASN A 25 -8.44 -4.08 7.04
N THR A 26 -9.51 -4.06 7.82
CA THR A 26 -10.67 -4.98 7.66
C THR A 26 -12.00 -4.25 7.72
N VAL A 27 -11.99 -2.91 7.69
CA VAL A 27 -13.19 -2.07 7.89
C VAL A 27 -13.20 -0.84 6.97
N ALA A 28 -12.44 -0.86 5.87
CA ALA A 28 -12.36 0.25 4.93
C ALA A 28 -13.66 0.46 4.12
N ASP A 29 -14.55 -0.53 4.11
CA ASP A 29 -15.91 -0.47 3.58
C ASP A 29 -16.95 -0.01 4.61
N GLU A 30 -16.59 0.00 5.90
CA GLU A 30 -17.49 0.42 6.98
C GLU A 30 -17.51 1.95 7.14
N SER A 31 -18.68 2.56 6.93
CA SER A 31 -18.80 4.01 7.07
C SER A 31 -18.48 4.51 8.48
N GLY A 32 -17.57 5.49 8.56
CA GLY A 32 -17.16 6.13 9.82
C GLY A 32 -15.89 5.53 10.41
N SER A 33 -15.32 4.48 9.81
CA SER A 33 -13.96 4.05 10.10
C SER A 33 -12.93 5.00 9.47
N ALA A 34 -11.74 5.09 10.08
CA ALA A 34 -10.67 5.93 9.56
C ALA A 34 -10.17 5.46 8.18
N SER A 35 -10.14 4.15 7.91
CA SER A 35 -9.78 3.61 6.60
C SER A 35 -10.85 3.88 5.53
N ASN A 36 -12.14 3.91 5.92
CA ASN A 36 -13.19 4.33 5.00
C ASN A 36 -13.10 5.81 4.63
N ASP A 37 -12.66 6.68 5.55
CA ASP A 37 -12.40 8.09 5.24
C ASP A 37 -11.26 8.24 4.21
N VAL A 38 -10.22 7.38 4.27
CA VAL A 38 -9.16 7.32 3.24
C VAL A 38 -9.75 6.91 1.89
N VAL A 39 -10.58 5.87 1.84
CA VAL A 39 -11.27 5.43 0.61
C VAL A 39 -12.11 6.57 0.03
N LYS A 40 -12.94 7.21 0.86
CA LYS A 40 -13.79 8.34 0.45
C LYS A 40 -12.96 9.51 -0.09
N LEU A 41 -11.84 9.84 0.53
CA LEU A 41 -10.95 10.88 0.04
C LEU A 41 -10.39 10.53 -1.34
N ALA A 42 -9.89 9.30 -1.53
CA ALA A 42 -9.34 8.85 -2.79
C ALA A 42 -10.39 8.89 -3.92
N LEU A 43 -11.60 8.37 -3.67
CA LEU A 43 -12.69 8.38 -4.64
C LEU A 43 -13.17 9.79 -4.96
N SER A 44 -13.42 10.63 -3.95
CA SER A 44 -13.90 12.02 -4.16
C SER A 44 -12.86 12.92 -4.84
N SER A 45 -11.58 12.61 -4.69
CA SER A 45 -10.48 13.32 -5.36
C SER A 45 -10.19 12.77 -6.76
N ASN A 46 -10.89 11.71 -7.20
CA ASN A 46 -10.61 10.98 -8.43
C ASN A 46 -9.14 10.54 -8.54
N ALA A 47 -8.59 9.96 -7.47
CA ALA A 47 -7.23 9.45 -7.48
C ALA A 47 -7.06 8.38 -8.58
N SER A 48 -6.00 8.51 -9.39
CA SER A 48 -5.69 7.52 -10.44
C SER A 48 -5.05 6.26 -9.89
N ALA A 49 -4.32 6.38 -8.78
CA ALA A 49 -3.62 5.30 -8.10
C ALA A 49 -3.57 5.57 -6.60
N VAL A 50 -3.57 4.51 -5.79
CA VAL A 50 -3.39 4.57 -4.33
C VAL A 50 -2.41 3.49 -3.86
N GLY A 51 -1.45 3.86 -3.01
CA GLY A 51 -0.62 2.91 -2.27
C GLY A 51 -0.96 2.94 -0.79
N ASP A 52 -1.30 1.78 -0.23
CA ASP A 52 -1.44 1.57 1.21
C ASP A 52 -0.19 0.84 1.71
N PHE A 53 0.69 1.52 2.43
CA PHE A 53 2.04 1.03 2.73
C PHE A 53 2.08 0.36 4.10
N HIS A 54 2.54 -0.90 4.12
CA HIS A 54 2.54 -1.75 5.32
C HIS A 54 3.91 -2.36 5.60
N GLU A 55 4.05 -2.88 6.81
CA GLU A 55 5.12 -3.79 7.19
C GLU A 55 4.60 -5.24 7.19
N THR A 56 5.50 -6.20 6.99
CA THR A 56 5.25 -7.62 7.23
C THR A 56 6.33 -8.24 8.08
N GLU A 57 5.95 -9.12 9.02
CA GLU A 57 6.92 -9.79 9.89
C GLU A 57 7.52 -11.04 9.23
N ILE A 58 8.83 -11.24 9.36
CA ILE A 58 9.53 -12.47 8.91
C ILE A 58 8.82 -13.71 9.46
N GLY A 59 8.53 -14.68 8.58
CA GLY A 59 7.85 -15.92 8.96
C GLY A 59 6.33 -15.81 9.10
N LYS A 60 5.75 -14.63 8.84
CA LYS A 60 4.30 -14.47 8.60
C LYS A 60 4.01 -14.50 7.10
N ASN A 61 2.73 -14.46 6.75
CA ASN A 61 2.31 -14.25 5.37
C ASN A 61 2.08 -12.75 5.15
N PRO A 62 2.78 -12.07 4.20
CA PRO A 62 3.75 -12.63 3.25
C PRO A 62 5.18 -12.81 3.76
N GLY A 63 5.59 -12.08 4.80
CA GLY A 63 6.89 -12.25 5.48
C GLY A 63 8.12 -11.97 4.61
N LYS A 64 7.93 -11.20 3.54
CA LYS A 64 8.95 -10.75 2.59
C LYS A 64 8.54 -9.39 1.99
N THR A 65 9.51 -8.61 1.54
CA THR A 65 9.25 -7.36 0.82
C THR A 65 8.57 -7.67 -0.51
N THR A 66 7.42 -7.04 -0.77
CA THR A 66 6.59 -7.34 -1.94
C THR A 66 5.59 -6.21 -2.23
N ILE A 67 5.16 -6.08 -3.49
CA ILE A 67 3.99 -5.27 -3.87
C ILE A 67 2.78 -6.20 -4.01
N MET A 68 1.82 -6.05 -3.10
CA MET A 68 0.60 -6.85 -3.10
C MET A 68 -0.54 -6.14 -3.83
N CYS A 69 -1.37 -6.87 -4.57
CA CYS A 69 -2.56 -6.32 -5.24
C CYS A 69 -3.60 -7.39 -5.61
N SER A 70 -4.80 -6.93 -5.97
CA SER A 70 -5.84 -7.75 -6.60
C SER A 70 -6.01 -7.41 -8.10
N GLN A 71 -6.26 -8.42 -8.97
CA GLN A 71 -6.41 -8.19 -10.42
C GLN A 71 -7.81 -7.74 -10.85
N ILE A 72 -8.86 -8.25 -10.19
CA ILE A 72 -10.26 -8.05 -10.58
C ILE A 72 -10.99 -7.28 -9.46
N PRO A 73 -11.80 -6.27 -9.78
CA PRO A 73 -12.21 -5.83 -11.12
C PRO A 73 -11.25 -4.84 -11.79
N THR A 74 -10.32 -4.24 -11.05
CA THR A 74 -9.45 -3.18 -11.57
C THR A 74 -8.08 -3.72 -11.95
N TYR A 75 -7.94 -4.17 -13.20
CA TYR A 75 -6.66 -4.69 -13.71
C TYR A 75 -5.50 -3.70 -13.65
N GLY A 76 -5.81 -2.39 -13.59
CA GLY A 76 -4.82 -1.34 -13.36
C GLY A 76 -4.01 -1.53 -12.08
N SER A 77 -4.58 -2.12 -11.02
CA SER A 77 -3.88 -2.47 -9.78
C SER A 77 -2.74 -3.47 -10.02
N PHE A 78 -2.99 -4.48 -10.86
CA PHE A 78 -1.98 -5.48 -11.23
C PHE A 78 -0.86 -4.88 -12.06
N GLN A 79 -1.20 -4.08 -13.08
CA GLN A 79 -0.19 -3.41 -13.91
C GLN A 79 0.68 -2.47 -13.08
N LEU A 80 0.05 -1.72 -12.17
CA LEU A 80 0.73 -0.83 -11.22
C LEU A 80 1.72 -1.61 -10.34
N ALA A 81 1.29 -2.73 -9.76
CA ALA A 81 2.17 -3.56 -8.91
C ALA A 81 3.35 -4.15 -9.69
N GLU A 82 3.12 -4.66 -10.89
CA GLU A 82 4.17 -5.23 -11.74
C GLU A 82 5.21 -4.18 -12.13
N ASP A 83 4.79 -2.98 -12.52
CA ASP A 83 5.72 -1.92 -12.94
C ASP A 83 6.47 -1.33 -11.74
N MET A 84 5.81 -1.17 -10.59
CA MET A 84 6.47 -0.80 -9.34
C MET A 84 7.56 -1.80 -8.95
N SER A 85 7.24 -3.10 -9.01
CA SER A 85 8.17 -4.17 -8.60
C SER A 85 9.47 -4.17 -9.43
N LYS A 86 9.39 -3.83 -10.72
CA LYS A 86 10.58 -3.71 -11.59
C LYS A 86 11.47 -2.54 -11.20
N LEU A 87 10.88 -1.46 -10.69
CA LEU A 87 11.60 -0.24 -10.28
C LEU A 87 12.22 -0.40 -8.90
N SER A 88 11.47 -0.93 -7.93
CA SER A 88 11.93 -1.15 -6.55
C SER A 88 12.72 -2.46 -6.36
N LEU A 89 12.82 -3.30 -7.38
CA LEU A 89 13.41 -4.65 -7.33
C LEU A 89 12.70 -5.60 -6.35
N ASP A 90 11.42 -5.36 -6.09
CA ASP A 90 10.60 -6.18 -5.22
C ASP A 90 9.95 -7.35 -5.97
N THR A 91 9.39 -8.29 -5.21
CA THR A 91 8.50 -9.33 -5.77
C THR A 91 7.06 -8.84 -5.80
N THR A 92 6.21 -9.38 -6.67
CA THR A 92 4.76 -9.18 -6.60
C THR A 92 4.07 -10.34 -5.86
N MET A 93 2.96 -10.03 -5.17
CA MET A 93 2.03 -11.01 -4.63
C MET A 93 0.62 -10.64 -5.06
N THR A 94 0.05 -11.44 -5.95
CA THR A 94 -1.18 -11.06 -6.64
C THR A 94 -2.33 -12.00 -6.30
N TYR A 95 -3.48 -11.42 -6.00
CA TYR A 95 -4.74 -12.11 -5.80
C TYR A 95 -5.64 -11.95 -7.03
N ASN A 96 -6.46 -12.95 -7.31
CA ASN A 96 -7.30 -12.95 -8.51
C ASN A 96 -8.45 -11.92 -8.40
N VAL A 97 -9.13 -11.88 -7.25
CA VAL A 97 -10.33 -11.05 -7.05
C VAL A 97 -10.21 -10.29 -5.74
N ALA A 98 -10.45 -8.98 -5.81
CA ALA A 98 -10.46 -8.09 -4.67
C ALA A 98 -11.56 -8.46 -3.66
N GLY A 99 -11.24 -8.39 -2.38
CA GLY A 99 -12.14 -8.66 -1.26
C GLY A 99 -12.26 -10.15 -0.90
N VAL A 100 -11.56 -11.04 -1.61
CA VAL A 100 -11.59 -12.49 -1.28
C VAL A 100 -10.57 -12.84 -0.20
N ALA A 101 -9.35 -12.32 -0.30
CA ALA A 101 -8.29 -12.61 0.65
C ALA A 101 -8.26 -11.60 1.81
N TYR A 102 -8.54 -10.32 1.53
CA TYR A 102 -8.45 -9.22 2.47
C TYR A 102 -9.70 -8.33 2.42
N ASP A 103 -10.85 -8.93 2.68
CA ASP A 103 -12.13 -8.21 2.76
C ASP A 103 -12.04 -7.00 3.71
N GLY A 104 -12.58 -5.86 3.27
CA GLY A 104 -12.50 -4.59 3.98
C GLY A 104 -11.10 -3.94 4.02
N ALA A 105 -10.10 -4.41 3.27
CA ALA A 105 -8.82 -3.71 3.12
C ALA A 105 -8.95 -2.47 2.21
N VAL A 106 -8.12 -1.44 2.44
CA VAL A 106 -8.17 -0.20 1.64
C VAL A 106 -7.93 -0.48 0.16
N GLU A 107 -6.93 -1.32 -0.16
CA GLU A 107 -6.64 -1.73 -1.54
C GLU A 107 -7.83 -2.45 -2.16
N ASP A 108 -8.39 -3.45 -1.50
CA ASP A 108 -9.51 -4.23 -2.04
C ASP A 108 -10.76 -3.36 -2.26
N VAL A 109 -11.10 -2.49 -1.32
CA VAL A 109 -12.26 -1.59 -1.44
C VAL A 109 -12.07 -0.59 -2.59
N LEU A 110 -10.88 -0.01 -2.77
CA LEU A 110 -10.59 0.89 -3.88
C LEU A 110 -10.62 0.16 -5.23
N ASN A 111 -10.04 -1.04 -5.28
CA ASN A 111 -10.05 -1.90 -6.45
C ASN A 111 -11.48 -2.22 -6.89
N LEU A 112 -12.35 -2.61 -5.95
CA LEU A 112 -13.78 -2.85 -6.19
C LEU A 112 -14.52 -1.61 -6.70
N ASN A 113 -14.03 -0.41 -6.39
CA ASN A 113 -14.60 0.87 -6.84
C ASN A 113 -13.92 1.45 -8.10
N GLY A 114 -13.10 0.66 -8.82
CA GLY A 114 -12.51 1.09 -10.08
C GLY A 114 -11.24 1.94 -9.95
N THR A 115 -10.69 2.09 -8.76
CA THR A 115 -9.44 2.83 -8.51
C THR A 115 -8.28 1.84 -8.44
N ALA A 116 -7.22 2.08 -9.22
CA ALA A 116 -6.03 1.23 -9.15
C ALA A 116 -5.35 1.40 -7.78
N SER A 117 -5.05 0.29 -7.12
CA SER A 117 -4.51 0.31 -5.77
C SER A 117 -3.58 -0.85 -5.50
N VAL A 118 -2.59 -0.62 -4.63
CA VAL A 118 -1.60 -1.61 -4.22
C VAL A 118 -1.37 -1.54 -2.72
N THR A 119 -0.91 -2.64 -2.14
CA THR A 119 -0.41 -2.74 -0.77
C THR A 119 1.09 -3.08 -0.79
N PRO A 120 2.00 -2.10 -0.90
CA PRO A 120 3.43 -2.34 -0.77
C PRO A 120 3.78 -2.73 0.66
N LEU A 121 4.61 -3.76 0.81
CA LEU A 121 4.99 -4.34 2.08
C LEU A 121 6.51 -4.38 2.19
N VAL A 122 7.04 -3.90 3.32
CA VAL A 122 8.45 -4.07 3.70
C VAL A 122 8.61 -5.06 4.84
N VAL A 123 9.61 -5.93 4.74
CA VAL A 123 9.82 -6.96 5.76
C VAL A 123 10.51 -6.42 7.01
N VAL A 124 10.02 -6.80 8.18
CA VAL A 124 10.57 -6.46 9.50
C VAL A 124 10.70 -7.71 10.37
N SER A 125 11.49 -7.66 11.45
CA SER A 125 11.65 -8.82 12.36
C SER A 125 10.51 -9.00 13.36
N GLY A 126 9.66 -7.99 13.49
CA GLY A 126 8.52 -8.00 14.38
C GLY A 126 7.79 -6.67 14.32
N HIS A 127 6.49 -6.69 14.60
CA HIS A 127 5.69 -5.47 14.66
C HIS A 127 6.29 -4.43 15.62
N GLY A 128 6.31 -3.16 15.19
CA GLY A 128 6.89 -2.06 15.95
C GLY A 128 8.42 -2.05 16.01
N LYS A 129 9.10 -2.87 15.19
CA LYS A 129 10.56 -2.84 15.02
C LYS A 129 10.88 -2.49 13.57
N VAL A 130 11.49 -1.33 13.37
CA VAL A 130 11.88 -0.87 12.03
C VAL A 130 13.39 -0.88 11.92
N TYR A 131 13.91 -1.54 10.90
CA TYR A 131 15.32 -1.45 10.50
C TYR A 131 15.50 -0.30 9.52
N SER A 132 16.70 0.29 9.45
CA SER A 132 16.96 1.38 8.51
C SER A 132 16.69 0.98 7.06
N SER A 133 17.03 -0.25 6.66
CA SER A 133 16.75 -0.74 5.31
C SER A 133 15.27 -0.80 4.97
N ALA A 134 14.39 -1.12 5.93
CA ALA A 134 12.95 -1.15 5.70
C ALA A 134 12.37 0.25 5.40
N VAL A 135 12.98 1.30 5.96
CA VAL A 135 12.61 2.69 5.65
C VAL A 135 13.00 3.03 4.22
N ASP A 136 14.23 2.69 3.82
CA ASP A 136 14.73 2.95 2.47
C ASP A 136 13.91 2.15 1.43
N GLU A 137 13.64 0.87 1.67
CA GLU A 137 12.80 0.02 0.82
C GLU A 137 11.37 0.59 0.68
N SER A 138 10.75 1.02 1.78
CA SER A 138 9.40 1.59 1.74
C SER A 138 9.38 2.91 0.97
N TYR A 139 10.44 3.72 1.13
CA TYR A 139 10.59 4.96 0.38
C TYR A 139 10.78 4.71 -1.11
N ASP A 140 11.57 3.71 -1.50
CA ASP A 140 11.72 3.30 -2.90
C ASP A 140 10.39 2.81 -3.49
N GLN A 141 9.56 2.08 -2.72
CA GLN A 141 8.20 1.72 -3.13
C GLN A 141 7.31 2.95 -3.33
N MET A 142 7.41 3.97 -2.48
CA MET A 142 6.68 5.24 -2.66
C MET A 142 7.12 5.97 -3.92
N LEU A 143 8.43 6.04 -4.19
CA LEU A 143 8.95 6.66 -5.41
C LEU A 143 8.53 5.88 -6.65
N ALA A 144 8.55 4.55 -6.61
CA ALA A 144 8.09 3.69 -7.69
C ALA A 144 6.61 3.94 -8.01
N LEU A 145 5.74 4.02 -6.99
CA LEU A 145 4.32 4.37 -7.17
C LEU A 145 4.16 5.71 -7.89
N LEU A 146 4.86 6.74 -7.41
CA LEU A 146 4.75 8.09 -7.98
C LEU A 146 5.31 8.17 -9.40
N LEU A 147 6.40 7.44 -9.70
CA LEU A 147 7.00 7.41 -11.03
C LEU A 147 6.10 6.68 -12.04
N VAL A 148 5.59 5.49 -11.70
CA VAL A 148 4.65 4.73 -12.56
C VAL A 148 3.37 5.52 -12.80
N ASN A 149 2.90 6.27 -11.79
CA ASN A 149 1.73 7.14 -11.92
C ASN A 149 2.06 8.53 -12.52
N HIS A 150 3.24 8.69 -13.12
CA HIS A 150 3.68 9.91 -13.83
C HIS A 150 3.64 11.20 -12.98
N ASN A 151 3.82 11.07 -11.66
CA ASN A 151 3.91 12.21 -10.75
C ASN A 151 5.34 12.72 -10.58
N LEU A 152 6.34 11.92 -10.95
CA LEU A 152 7.77 12.28 -10.91
C LEU A 152 8.36 12.24 -12.32
N ASN A 153 9.50 12.92 -12.51
CA ASN A 153 10.29 12.82 -13.72
C ASN A 153 11.33 11.69 -13.55
N PRO A 154 11.42 10.71 -14.47
CA PRO A 154 12.45 9.66 -14.41
C PRO A 154 13.88 10.19 -14.34
N ASP A 155 14.15 11.38 -14.88
CA ASP A 155 15.48 12.01 -14.86
C ASP A 155 15.82 12.72 -13.53
N ASP A 156 14.94 12.65 -12.52
CA ASP A 156 15.15 13.30 -11.24
C ASP A 156 16.33 12.67 -10.48
N THR A 157 17.32 13.49 -10.11
CA THR A 157 18.61 13.03 -9.56
C THR A 157 18.52 12.32 -8.20
N TYR A 158 17.38 12.40 -7.52
CA TYR A 158 17.15 11.72 -6.24
C TYR A 158 16.54 10.32 -6.42
N LEU A 159 16.12 9.94 -7.63
CA LEU A 159 15.63 8.60 -7.92
C LEU A 159 16.82 7.63 -7.93
N LYS A 160 16.77 6.65 -7.03
CA LYS A 160 17.74 5.54 -6.95
C LYS A 160 17.08 4.20 -7.28
N LEU A 161 16.06 4.22 -8.14
CA LEU A 161 15.34 3.03 -8.57
C LEU A 161 16.13 2.34 -9.69
N ALA A 162 16.08 1.01 -9.73
CA ALA A 162 16.96 0.22 -10.59
C ALA A 162 16.71 0.38 -12.10
N ASN A 163 15.59 1.00 -12.47
CA ASN A 163 15.16 1.21 -13.86
C ASN A 163 14.37 2.54 -14.04
N ALA A 164 14.65 3.55 -13.21
CA ALA A 164 14.08 4.89 -13.38
C ALA A 164 14.60 5.58 -14.65
#